data_AF-A0A932GDA4-F1
#
_entry.id   AF-A0A932GDA4-F1
#
_cell.length_a   1.000
_cell.length_b   1.000
_cell.length_c   1.000
_cell.angle_alpha   90.00
_cell.angle_beta   90.00
_cell.angle_gamma   90.00
#
_symmetry.space_group_name_H-M   'P 1'
#
loop_
_entity.id
_entity.type
_entity.pdbx_description
1 polymer ?
#
loop_
_entity_poly.entity_id
_entity_poly.type
_entity_poly.pdbx_seq_one_letter_code
_entity_poly.pdbx_strand_id
1 'polypeptide(L)'
;MKNNATLCFPAFLIGTLATLFGGEIVSAAIYSITNTTLTVRYDDATQTFSVTETATGQTFLIGGKLEGEAVKATVTGRTIIVTQADGSTASLELRENVPFVFVHKTLRNAGTTTTYIQRVVPLTFTLDLRQPAAEPRTMGTAGLTAPDRRPQHRPDHQQANQAVCSSAG
;
A
#
# COMPACT_ATOMS: atom_id res chain seq x y z
N MET A 1 7.79 -68.54 -18.25
CA MET A 1 8.90 -68.54 -19.22
C MET A 1 8.76 -67.30 -20.08
N LYS A 2 9.87 -66.57 -20.33
CA LYS A 2 10.03 -65.42 -21.24
C LYS A 2 9.38 -64.11 -20.72
N ASN A 3 10.05 -62.96 -20.57
CA ASN A 3 11.31 -62.45 -21.14
C ASN A 3 11.98 -61.41 -20.22
N ASN A 4 13.31 -61.43 -20.22
CA ASN A 4 14.19 -60.39 -19.69
C ASN A 4 14.17 -59.16 -20.62
N ALA A 5 14.07 -57.97 -20.05
CA ALA A 5 14.35 -56.71 -20.74
C ALA A 5 15.48 -55.98 -20.02
N THR A 6 16.69 -56.16 -20.52
CA THR A 6 17.87 -55.34 -20.21
C THR A 6 17.73 -54.01 -20.95
N LEU A 7 17.64 -52.90 -20.22
CA LEU A 7 17.73 -51.56 -20.80
C LEU A 7 19.01 -50.89 -20.32
N CYS A 8 19.91 -50.72 -21.30
CA CYS A 8 21.15 -49.96 -21.24
C CYS A 8 20.81 -48.45 -21.26
N PHE A 9 21.11 -47.72 -20.19
CA PHE A 9 21.01 -46.26 -20.17
C PHE A 9 22.41 -45.64 -20.32
N PRO A 10 22.61 -44.70 -21.27
CA PRO A 10 23.89 -44.05 -21.46
C PRO A 10 24.17 -43.07 -20.31
N ALA A 11 25.44 -43.04 -19.90
CA ALA A 11 25.98 -42.14 -18.91
C ALA A 11 25.69 -40.67 -19.28
N PHE A 12 24.77 -40.04 -18.56
CA PHE A 12 24.63 -38.59 -18.58
C PHE A 12 25.74 -37.99 -17.70
N LEU A 13 26.69 -37.35 -18.37
CA LEU A 13 27.71 -36.51 -17.75
C LEU A 13 26.99 -35.30 -17.12
N ILE A 14 26.72 -35.35 -15.81
CA ILE A 14 26.22 -34.19 -15.06
C ILE A 14 27.39 -33.23 -14.90
N GLY A 15 27.53 -32.31 -15.84
CA GLY A 15 28.35 -31.11 -15.66
C GLY A 15 27.69 -30.25 -14.59
N THR A 16 28.11 -30.41 -13.34
CA THR A 16 27.72 -29.52 -12.23
C THR A 16 28.39 -28.17 -12.43
N LEU A 17 27.77 -27.30 -13.23
CA LEU A 17 28.15 -25.90 -13.29
C LEU A 17 27.55 -25.21 -12.07
N ALA A 18 28.34 -25.10 -11.01
CA ALA A 18 28.03 -24.32 -9.82
C ALA A 18 27.97 -22.83 -10.20
N THR A 19 26.79 -22.34 -10.57
CA THR A 19 26.51 -20.90 -10.54
C THR A 19 26.38 -20.48 -9.07
N LEU A 20 27.46 -19.87 -8.56
CA LEU A 20 27.44 -19.04 -7.36
C LEU A 20 26.48 -17.87 -7.60
N PHE A 21 25.21 -18.06 -7.28
CA PHE A 21 24.36 -16.95 -6.90
C PHE A 21 24.33 -16.93 -5.37
N GLY A 22 25.23 -16.13 -4.79
CA GLY A 22 25.11 -15.64 -3.42
C GLY A 22 23.98 -14.63 -3.32
N GLY A 23 22.78 -15.02 -3.77
CA GLY A 23 21.57 -14.31 -3.42
C GLY A 23 21.32 -14.58 -1.95
N GLU A 24 21.51 -13.58 -1.10
CA GLU A 24 20.93 -13.61 0.24
C GLU A 24 19.45 -13.97 0.05
N ILE A 25 19.06 -15.15 0.50
CA ILE A 25 17.65 -15.50 0.61
C ILE A 25 17.13 -14.61 1.72
N VAL A 26 16.65 -13.42 1.34
CA VAL A 26 15.93 -12.54 2.25
C VAL A 26 14.65 -13.29 2.59
N SER A 27 14.68 -13.98 3.73
CA SER A 27 13.53 -14.69 4.26
C SER A 27 12.44 -13.65 4.46
N ALA A 28 11.39 -13.72 3.64
CA ALA A 28 10.23 -12.87 3.80
C ALA A 28 9.63 -13.09 5.20
N ALA A 29 9.62 -12.04 5.99
CA ALA A 29 9.13 -12.07 7.36
C ALA A 29 7.68 -11.55 7.41
N ILE A 30 6.93 -12.06 8.38
CA ILE A 30 5.62 -11.53 8.73
C ILE A 30 5.77 -10.82 10.06
N TYR A 31 5.38 -9.56 10.09
CA TYR A 31 5.41 -8.71 11.27
C TYR A 31 3.99 -8.48 11.76
N SER A 32 3.79 -8.44 13.06
CA SER A 32 2.48 -8.18 13.64
C SER A 32 2.58 -7.33 14.90
N ILE A 33 1.65 -6.40 15.02
CA ILE A 33 1.45 -5.55 16.20
C ILE A 33 -0.03 -5.63 16.59
N THR A 34 -0.31 -5.61 17.89
CA THR A 34 -1.67 -5.75 18.43
C THR A 34 -1.89 -4.78 19.59
N ASN A 35 -3.09 -4.24 19.68
CA ASN A 35 -3.63 -3.57 20.86
C ASN A 35 -4.96 -4.25 21.27
N THR A 36 -5.69 -3.64 22.20
CA THR A 36 -6.97 -4.17 22.70
C THR A 36 -8.06 -4.30 21.64
N THR A 37 -8.00 -3.54 20.55
CA THR A 37 -9.08 -3.45 19.55
C THR A 37 -8.69 -4.00 18.18
N LEU A 38 -7.43 -3.90 17.79
CA LEU A 38 -6.93 -4.15 16.45
C LEU A 38 -5.64 -4.97 16.48
N THR A 39 -5.47 -5.77 15.43
CA THR A 39 -4.23 -6.44 15.04
C THR A 39 -3.87 -5.99 13.63
N VAL A 40 -2.64 -5.50 13.47
CA VAL A 40 -2.05 -5.20 12.16
C VAL A 40 -1.03 -6.28 11.84
N ARG A 41 -1.07 -6.77 10.60
CA ARG A 41 -0.10 -7.72 10.07
C ARG A 41 0.51 -7.14 8.81
N TYR A 42 1.83 -7.13 8.71
CA TYR A 42 2.59 -6.75 7.51
C TYR A 42 3.35 -7.98 6.99
N ASP A 43 3.26 -8.23 5.70
CA ASP A 43 3.87 -9.36 5.00
C ASP A 43 4.93 -8.81 4.03
N ASP A 44 6.19 -9.13 4.28
CA ASP A 44 7.33 -8.58 3.55
C ASP A 44 7.47 -9.18 2.15
N ALA A 45 7.01 -10.43 1.93
CA ALA A 45 7.01 -11.06 0.59
C ALA A 45 6.07 -10.31 -0.36
N THR A 46 4.89 -9.96 0.13
CA THR A 46 3.86 -9.31 -0.68
C THR A 46 3.89 -7.79 -0.57
N GLN A 47 4.69 -7.25 0.35
CA GLN A 47 4.72 -5.85 0.76
C GLN A 47 3.33 -5.30 1.07
N THR A 48 2.49 -6.12 1.70
CA THR A 48 1.12 -5.76 2.05
C THR A 48 0.85 -5.83 3.55
N PHE A 49 -0.14 -5.08 4.01
CA PHE A 49 -0.67 -5.21 5.35
C PHE A 49 -2.19 -5.42 5.37
N SER A 50 -2.64 -6.00 6.47
CA SER A 50 -4.06 -6.15 6.80
C SER A 50 -4.34 -5.67 8.21
N VAL A 51 -5.59 -5.30 8.46
CA VAL A 51 -6.08 -4.92 9.79
C VAL A 51 -7.27 -5.79 10.16
N THR A 52 -7.17 -6.40 11.34
CA THR A 52 -8.15 -7.31 11.91
C THR A 52 -8.65 -6.75 13.24
N GLU A 53 -9.95 -6.73 13.44
CA GLU A 53 -10.54 -6.45 14.76
C GLU A 53 -10.26 -7.61 15.71
N THR A 54 -9.63 -7.32 16.85
CA THR A 54 -9.17 -8.35 17.80
C THR A 54 -10.34 -9.11 18.44
N ALA A 55 -11.45 -8.42 18.73
CA ALA A 55 -12.59 -9.02 19.43
C ALA A 55 -13.33 -10.07 18.57
N THR A 56 -13.48 -9.81 17.27
CA THR A 56 -14.26 -10.64 16.35
C THR A 56 -13.39 -11.52 15.45
N GLY A 57 -12.09 -11.21 15.35
CA GLY A 57 -11.19 -11.82 14.37
C GLY A 57 -11.49 -11.39 12.93
N GLN A 58 -12.33 -10.37 12.74
CA GLN A 58 -12.73 -9.91 11.41
C GLN A 58 -11.66 -9.00 10.80
N THR A 59 -11.10 -9.43 9.67
CA THR A 59 -10.28 -8.57 8.82
C THR A 59 -11.19 -7.65 8.01
N PHE A 60 -11.01 -6.34 8.14
CA PHE A 60 -11.79 -5.34 7.41
C PHE A 60 -10.93 -4.50 6.47
N LEU A 61 -9.61 -4.42 6.69
CA LEU A 61 -8.67 -3.81 5.74
C LEU A 61 -7.79 -4.90 5.16
N ILE A 62 -7.82 -5.03 3.83
CA ILE A 62 -7.06 -6.03 3.07
C ILE A 62 -6.23 -5.35 1.98
N GLY A 63 -5.11 -5.99 1.62
CA GLY A 63 -4.25 -5.53 0.54
C GLY A 63 -3.71 -4.11 0.74
N GLY A 64 -3.53 -3.69 2.00
CA GLY A 64 -2.95 -2.41 2.32
C GLY A 64 -1.51 -2.34 1.79
N LYS A 65 -1.16 -1.30 1.05
CA LYS A 65 0.19 -1.09 0.51
C LYS A 65 0.67 0.29 0.91
N LEU A 66 1.87 0.34 1.47
CA LEU A 66 2.58 1.59 1.69
C LEU A 66 3.22 2.01 0.37
N GLU A 67 3.17 3.29 0.03
CA GLU A 67 3.79 3.76 -1.22
C GLU A 67 5.31 3.78 -1.10
N GLY A 68 6.01 3.32 -2.13
CA GLY A 68 7.45 3.12 -2.15
C GLY A 68 7.82 1.63 -2.08
N GLU A 69 9.03 1.29 -2.57
CA GLU A 69 9.55 -0.07 -2.52
C GLU A 69 10.17 -0.36 -1.16
N ALA A 70 9.63 -1.36 -0.45
CA ALA A 70 10.14 -1.76 0.86
C ALA A 70 11.47 -2.53 0.70
N VAL A 71 12.46 -2.14 1.50
CA VAL A 71 13.75 -2.85 1.60
C VAL A 71 13.86 -3.60 2.92
N LYS A 72 13.28 -3.05 3.99
CA LYS A 72 13.34 -3.62 5.32
C LYS A 72 12.14 -3.21 6.15
N ALA A 73 11.56 -4.17 6.86
CA ALA A 73 10.60 -3.91 7.92
C ALA A 73 11.19 -4.25 9.29
N THR A 74 10.78 -3.50 10.32
CA THR A 74 11.16 -3.73 11.72
C THR A 74 9.98 -3.42 12.62
N VAL A 75 9.98 -4.01 13.83
CA VAL A 75 8.96 -3.75 14.84
C VAL A 75 9.62 -3.12 16.06
N THR A 76 9.08 -1.97 16.49
CA THR A 76 9.48 -1.27 17.70
C THR A 76 8.24 -0.99 18.53
N GLY A 77 8.06 -1.74 19.62
CA GLY A 77 6.84 -1.66 20.44
C GLY A 77 5.60 -2.05 19.63
N ARG A 78 4.67 -1.10 19.45
CA ARG A 78 3.45 -1.28 18.65
C ARG A 78 3.49 -0.52 17.33
N THR A 79 4.69 -0.39 16.77
CA THR A 79 4.91 0.26 15.48
C THR A 79 5.69 -0.67 14.55
N ILE A 80 5.16 -0.89 13.36
CA ILE A 80 5.89 -1.47 12.23
C ILE A 80 6.50 -0.31 11.45
N ILE A 81 7.81 -0.33 11.24
CA ILE A 81 8.56 0.67 10.48
C ILE A 81 9.12 -0.01 9.24
N VAL A 82 8.79 0.53 8.07
CA VAL A 82 9.22 0.08 6.76
C VAL A 82 10.18 1.12 6.17
N THR A 83 11.44 0.74 6.01
CA THR A 83 12.46 1.51 5.30
C THR A 83 12.38 1.21 3.80
N GLN A 84 12.42 2.26 3.00
CA GLN A 84 12.24 2.21 1.55
C GLN A 84 13.57 2.39 0.81
N ALA A 85 13.60 2.01 -0.47
CA ALA A 85 14.81 2.03 -1.29
C ALA A 85 15.43 3.43 -1.45
N ASP A 86 14.61 4.49 -1.44
CA ASP A 86 15.04 5.90 -1.47
C ASP A 86 15.51 6.43 -0.09
N GLY A 87 15.44 5.60 0.94
CA GLY A 87 15.70 5.97 2.33
C GLY A 87 14.56 6.71 3.02
N SER A 88 13.40 6.83 2.37
CA SER A 88 12.15 7.23 3.02
C SER A 88 11.69 6.14 4.00
N THR A 89 10.80 6.50 4.91
CA THR A 89 10.22 5.55 5.87
C THR A 89 8.72 5.68 5.91
N ALA A 90 8.03 4.56 5.99
CA ALA A 90 6.60 4.49 6.28
C ALA A 90 6.39 3.68 7.57
N SER A 91 5.33 3.98 8.32
CA SER A 91 5.06 3.30 9.58
C SER A 91 3.58 3.06 9.80
N LEU A 92 3.28 1.95 10.48
CA LEU A 92 1.96 1.55 10.96
C LEU A 92 2.04 1.48 12.48
N GLU A 93 1.27 2.31 13.19
CA GLU A 93 1.29 2.39 14.65
C GLU A 93 -0.10 2.08 15.24
N LEU A 94 -0.10 1.31 16.32
CA LEU A 94 -1.26 1.12 17.19
C LEU A 94 -1.03 1.79 18.54
N ARG A 95 -2.02 2.57 18.98
CA ARG A 95 -2.05 3.20 20.31
C ARG A 95 -2.96 2.43 21.25
N GLU A 96 -2.68 2.50 22.54
CA GLU A 96 -3.50 1.86 23.56
C GLU A 96 -4.92 2.46 23.57
N ASN A 97 -5.95 1.62 23.69
CA ASN A 97 -7.36 2.03 23.83
C ASN A 97 -7.91 2.91 22.69
N VAL A 98 -7.30 2.85 21.50
CA VAL A 98 -7.75 3.60 20.33
C VAL A 98 -7.99 2.64 19.17
N PRO A 99 -9.18 2.66 18.53
CA PRO A 99 -9.52 1.77 17.41
C PRO A 99 -9.03 2.31 16.07
N PHE A 100 -7.81 2.85 16.01
CA PHE A 100 -7.23 3.42 14.81
C PHE A 100 -5.82 2.89 14.56
N VAL A 101 -5.52 2.66 13.27
CA VAL A 101 -4.14 2.49 12.79
C VAL A 101 -3.64 3.85 12.34
N PHE A 102 -2.54 4.32 12.92
CA PHE A 102 -1.89 5.55 12.49
C PHE A 102 -0.88 5.22 11.40
N VAL A 103 -0.96 5.91 10.27
CA VAL A 103 -0.01 5.77 9.17
C VAL A 103 0.77 7.06 9.01
N HIS A 104 2.10 6.95 9.05
CA HIS A 104 2.99 8.08 8.85
C HIS A 104 4.04 7.74 7.80
N LYS A 105 4.28 8.69 6.89
CA LYS A 105 5.34 8.61 5.88
C LYS A 105 6.28 9.79 6.02
N THR A 106 7.58 9.52 6.12
CA THR A 106 8.65 10.51 6.05
C THR A 106 9.36 10.36 4.72
N LEU A 107 9.42 11.46 3.96
CA LEU A 107 10.03 11.51 2.65
C LEU A 107 11.47 12.01 2.76
N ARG A 108 12.37 11.39 2.00
CA ARG A 108 13.77 11.80 1.92
C ARG A 108 14.11 12.19 0.49
N ASN A 109 14.66 13.39 0.31
CA ASN A 109 15.36 13.73 -0.93
C ASN A 109 16.80 13.22 -0.85
N ALA A 110 17.09 12.09 -1.50
CA ALA A 110 18.43 11.51 -1.55
C ALA A 110 19.33 12.14 -2.63
N GLY A 111 18.77 13.01 -3.49
CA GLY A 111 19.49 13.69 -4.56
C GLY A 111 20.26 14.93 -4.09
N THR A 112 21.08 15.47 -5.01
CA THR A 112 21.83 16.72 -4.80
C THR A 112 21.07 17.96 -5.28
N THR A 113 19.89 17.77 -5.88
CA THR A 113 19.06 18.84 -6.45
C THR A 113 17.73 18.95 -5.72
N THR A 114 17.16 20.15 -5.72
CA THR A 114 15.82 20.39 -5.17
C THR A 114 14.78 19.63 -5.99
N THR A 115 13.95 18.85 -5.30
CA THR A 115 12.84 18.11 -5.92
C THR A 115 11.51 18.65 -5.42
N TYR A 116 10.58 18.88 -6.34
CA TYR A 116 9.22 19.34 -6.03
C TYR A 116 8.28 18.14 -5.93
N ILE A 117 7.60 18.00 -4.81
CA ILE A 117 6.66 16.92 -4.55
C ILE A 117 5.24 17.46 -4.75
N GLN A 118 4.58 17.04 -5.84
CA GLN A 118 3.23 17.51 -6.17
C GLN A 118 2.14 16.77 -5.40
N ARG A 119 2.35 15.47 -5.15
CA ARG A 119 1.37 14.60 -4.50
C ARG A 119 2.07 13.49 -3.73
N VAL A 120 1.53 13.18 -2.56
CA VAL A 120 1.95 12.04 -1.74
C VAL A 120 0.73 11.18 -1.49
N VAL A 121 0.82 9.89 -1.83
CA VAL A 121 -0.22 8.90 -1.52
C VAL A 121 0.40 7.95 -0.51
N PRO A 122 0.22 8.17 0.81
CA PRO A 122 0.97 7.42 1.82
C PRO A 122 0.66 5.92 1.81
N LEU A 123 -0.57 5.55 1.45
CA LEU A 123 -0.98 4.16 1.29
C LEU A 123 -2.14 4.00 0.31
N THR A 124 -2.37 2.77 -0.14
CA THR A 124 -3.59 2.29 -0.79
C THR A 124 -4.10 1.05 -0.08
N PHE A 125 -5.40 0.78 -0.09
CA PHE A 125 -5.99 -0.40 0.56
C PHE A 125 -7.39 -0.69 0.03
N THR A 126 -7.90 -1.89 0.33
CA THR A 126 -9.29 -2.27 0.15
C THR A 126 -9.95 -2.41 1.52
N LEU A 127 -11.18 -1.90 1.63
CA LEU A 127 -11.97 -1.94 2.85
C LEU A 127 -13.18 -2.87 2.64
N ASP A 128 -13.28 -3.93 3.43
CA ASP A 128 -14.49 -4.74 3.54
C ASP A 128 -15.40 -4.18 4.63
N LEU A 129 -16.39 -3.41 4.20
CA LEU A 129 -17.39 -2.80 5.08
C LEU A 129 -18.51 -3.77 5.49
N ARG A 130 -18.59 -4.95 4.86
CA ARG A 130 -19.74 -5.88 4.96
C ARG A 130 -21.10 -5.22 4.79
N GLN A 131 -21.14 -4.06 4.13
CA GLN A 131 -22.32 -3.29 3.80
C GLN A 131 -22.34 -3.02 2.30
N PRO A 132 -23.53 -2.92 1.69
CA PRO A 132 -23.66 -2.50 0.30
C PRO A 132 -22.96 -1.16 0.05
N ALA A 133 -22.25 -1.05 -1.07
CA ALA A 133 -21.50 0.17 -1.45
C ALA A 133 -22.38 1.44 -1.60
N ALA A 134 -23.71 1.30 -1.61
CA ALA A 134 -24.66 2.40 -1.65
C ALA A 134 -24.95 3.04 -0.28
N GLU A 135 -24.49 2.43 0.81
CA GLU A 135 -24.78 2.87 2.19
C GLU A 135 -23.78 3.86 2.80
N PRO A 136 -22.46 3.86 2.46
CA PRO A 136 -21.54 4.85 2.99
C PRO A 136 -22.03 6.27 2.72
N ARG A 137 -21.93 7.15 3.72
CA ARG A 137 -22.31 8.56 3.60
C ARG A 137 -21.08 9.44 3.74
N THR A 138 -21.00 10.48 2.91
CA THR A 138 -20.02 11.55 3.05
C THR A 138 -20.67 12.72 3.77
N MET A 139 -20.02 13.24 4.80
CA MET A 139 -20.44 14.46 5.47
C MET A 139 -19.84 15.67 4.75
N GLY A 140 -20.70 16.49 4.16
CA GLY A 140 -20.34 17.79 3.61
C GLY A 140 -21.10 18.92 4.30
N THR A 141 -20.91 20.15 3.82
CA THR A 141 -21.64 21.34 4.31
C THR A 141 -23.15 21.27 4.05
N ALA A 142 -23.58 20.39 3.13
CA ALA A 142 -24.99 20.10 2.82
C ALA A 142 -25.55 18.89 3.61
N GLY A 143 -24.83 18.38 4.61
CA GLY A 143 -25.21 17.21 5.37
C GLY A 143 -24.64 15.89 4.83
N LEU A 144 -25.27 14.77 5.18
CA LEU A 144 -24.86 13.42 4.80
C LEU A 144 -25.37 13.07 3.40
N THR A 145 -24.47 13.04 2.41
CA THR A 145 -24.77 12.66 1.02
C THR A 145 -24.18 11.30 0.68
N ALA A 146 -24.67 10.65 -0.39
CA ALA A 146 -23.99 9.48 -0.94
C ALA A 146 -22.61 9.88 -1.51
N PRO A 147 -21.61 8.99 -1.56
CA PRO A 147 -20.23 9.34 -1.89
C PRO A 147 -20.05 9.72 -3.37
N ASP A 148 -20.94 9.21 -4.23
CA ASP A 148 -21.01 9.48 -5.67
C ASP A 148 -21.66 10.84 -6.00
N ARG A 149 -22.43 11.41 -5.06
CA ARG A 149 -23.07 12.73 -5.20
C ARG A 149 -22.16 13.86 -4.75
N ARG A 150 -20.94 13.91 -5.29
CA ARG A 150 -20.20 15.19 -5.35
C ARG A 150 -20.74 15.97 -6.55
N PRO A 151 -21.19 17.22 -6.40
CA PRO A 151 -21.51 18.06 -7.55
C PRO A 151 -20.21 18.37 -8.31
N GLN A 152 -19.92 17.55 -9.32
CA GLN A 152 -19.00 17.93 -10.38
C GLN A 152 -19.76 18.85 -11.34
N HIS A 153 -19.80 20.15 -11.02
CA HIS A 153 -20.10 21.16 -12.03
C HIS A 153 -19.68 22.54 -11.54
N ARG A 154 -18.58 23.04 -12.09
CA ARG A 154 -18.52 24.43 -12.54
C ARG A 154 -18.18 24.39 -14.04
N PRO A 155 -19.18 24.38 -14.93
CA PRO A 155 -18.93 24.61 -16.34
C PRO A 155 -18.87 26.13 -16.58
N ASP A 156 -17.95 26.53 -17.44
CA ASP A 156 -18.01 27.69 -18.34
C ASP A 156 -18.15 29.09 -17.73
N HIS A 157 -17.00 29.74 -17.55
CA HIS A 157 -16.86 31.14 -17.93
C HIS A 157 -15.72 31.28 -18.94
N GLN A 158 -16.01 30.97 -20.20
CA GLN A 158 -15.28 31.54 -21.31
C GLN A 158 -16.26 32.10 -22.36
N GLN A 159 -16.20 33.43 -22.51
CA GLN A 159 -16.65 34.28 -23.61
C GLN A 159 -18.14 34.40 -23.97
N ALA A 160 -18.71 35.56 -23.60
CA ALA A 160 -19.32 36.49 -24.55
C ALA A 160 -19.59 37.85 -23.89
N ASN A 161 -18.84 38.89 -24.27
CA ASN A 161 -19.38 40.18 -24.71
C ASN A 161 -18.24 41.15 -25.05
N GLN A 162 -17.95 41.26 -26.34
CA GLN A 162 -17.52 42.51 -26.93
C GLN A 162 -18.63 43.54 -26.72
N ALA A 163 -18.31 44.64 -26.03
CA ALA A 163 -19.03 45.91 -26.18
C ALA A 163 -18.08 47.05 -25.80
N VAL A 164 -17.54 47.68 -26.84
CA VAL A 164 -17.38 49.13 -27.02
C VAL A 164 -17.33 49.97 -25.74
N CYS A 165 -16.18 50.58 -25.46
CA CYS A 165 -16.11 51.93 -24.92
C CYS A 165 -15.11 52.73 -25.76
N SER A 166 -15.69 53.61 -26.57
CA SER A 166 -15.05 54.76 -27.22
C SER A 166 -14.74 55.85 -26.18
N SER A 167 -13.88 56.81 -26.58
CA SER A 167 -13.37 58.02 -25.89
C SER A 167 -12.07 57.78 -25.09
N ALA A 168 -11.01 58.59 -25.21
CA ALA A 168 -10.81 59.90 -25.81
C ALA A 168 -9.31 60.13 -26.09
N GLY A 169 -8.99 61.03 -27.04
CA GLY A 169 -7.65 61.62 -27.23
C GLY A 169 -7.09 61.43 -28.62
#